data_AF-F4G357-F1
#
_entry.id   AF-F4G357-F1
#
_cell.length_a   1.000
_cell.length_b   1.000
_cell.length_c   1.000
_cell.angle_alpha   90.00
_cell.angle_beta   90.00
_cell.angle_gamma   90.00
#
_symmetry.space_group_name_H-M   'P 1'
#
loop_
_entity.id
_entity.type
_entity.pdbx_description
1 polymer ?
#
loop_
_entity_poly.entity_id
_entity_poly.type
_entity_poly.pdbx_seq_one_letter_code
_entity_poly.pdbx_strand_id
1 'polypeptide(L)'
;MLMSSNLEFTIKKVANLLAAVSIYAESPTFLDRISNALSKEAVVKVIGESERILNVGLNNKEINKLPGEKPQISIKVSKDGEKTVIIYGDLPTPYDVEQFIHDVENNIYLARKAGALAMATVNNALVRVGQ
;
A
#
# COMPACT_ATOMS: atom_id res chain seq x y z
N MET A 1 21.68 14.51 -6.28
CA MET A 1 20.29 14.45 -6.82
C MET A 1 19.79 13.01 -7.02
N LEU A 2 20.43 11.96 -6.45
CA LEU A 2 20.03 10.54 -6.60
C LEU A 2 19.27 9.97 -5.38
N MET A 3 19.35 10.60 -4.20
CA MET A 3 18.65 10.13 -3.00
C MET A 3 17.14 10.43 -3.02
N SER A 4 16.73 11.53 -3.64
CA SER A 4 15.31 11.95 -3.70
C SER A 4 14.46 10.98 -4.52
N SER A 5 15.01 10.41 -5.60
CA SER A 5 14.27 9.43 -6.40
C SER A 5 14.01 8.14 -5.62
N ASN A 6 14.99 7.64 -4.85
CA ASN A 6 14.84 6.39 -4.11
C ASN A 6 13.75 6.49 -3.02
N LEU A 7 13.74 7.60 -2.28
CA LEU A 7 12.71 7.85 -1.26
C LEU A 7 11.30 7.88 -1.87
N GLU A 8 11.11 8.56 -3.00
CA GLU A 8 9.80 8.63 -3.65
C GLU A 8 9.33 7.26 -4.16
N PHE A 9 10.24 6.43 -4.69
CA PHE A 9 9.92 5.06 -5.05
C PHE A 9 9.50 4.22 -3.84
N THR A 10 10.24 4.31 -2.73
CA THR A 10 9.90 3.61 -1.48
C THR A 10 8.52 4.02 -0.97
N ILE A 11 8.24 5.32 -0.89
CA ILE A 11 6.92 5.83 -0.46
C ILE A 11 5.81 5.31 -1.36
N LYS A 12 6.03 5.29 -2.68
CA LYS A 12 5.03 4.79 -3.64
C LYS A 12 4.76 3.30 -3.45
N LYS A 13 5.79 2.47 -3.24
CA LYS A 13 5.62 1.04 -2.96
C LYS A 13 4.87 0.82 -1.64
N VAL A 14 5.20 1.56 -0.59
CA VAL A 14 4.47 1.50 0.69
C VAL A 14 3.02 1.96 0.52
N ALA A 15 2.77 2.98 -0.28
CA ALA A 15 1.40 3.39 -0.64
C ALA A 15 0.63 2.28 -1.37
N ASN A 16 1.29 1.52 -2.26
CA ASN A 16 0.70 0.35 -2.92
C ASN A 16 0.35 -0.77 -1.93
N LEU A 17 1.22 -1.05 -0.95
CA LEU A 17 0.91 -1.98 0.15
C LEU A 17 -0.36 -1.56 0.89
N LEU A 18 -0.42 -0.30 1.32
CA LEU A 18 -1.56 0.24 2.08
C LEU A 18 -2.85 0.22 1.26
N ALA A 19 -2.78 0.59 -0.02
CA ALA A 19 -3.91 0.55 -0.94
C ALA A 19 -4.39 -0.89 -1.19
N ALA A 20 -3.47 -1.84 -1.41
CA ALA A 20 -3.80 -3.24 -1.63
C ALA A 20 -4.52 -3.84 -0.42
N VAL A 21 -4.01 -3.57 0.78
CA VAL A 21 -4.63 -4.00 2.04
C VAL A 21 -5.98 -3.35 2.26
N SER A 22 -6.12 -2.06 1.98
CA SER A 22 -7.39 -1.34 2.13
C SER A 22 -8.48 -1.91 1.21
N ILE A 23 -8.13 -2.21 -0.05
CA ILE A 23 -9.04 -2.84 -1.01
C ILE A 23 -9.38 -4.28 -0.57
N TYR A 24 -8.37 -5.08 -0.24
CA TYR A 24 -8.56 -6.48 0.14
C TYR A 24 -9.36 -6.65 1.44
N ALA A 25 -9.07 -5.84 2.46
CA ALA A 25 -9.83 -5.83 3.71
C ALA A 25 -11.15 -5.06 3.61
N GLU A 26 -11.44 -4.46 2.45
CA GLU A 26 -12.57 -3.57 2.20
C GLU A 26 -12.75 -2.51 3.31
N SER A 27 -11.64 -1.91 3.72
CA SER A 27 -11.59 -1.01 4.88
C SER A 27 -10.64 0.17 4.63
N PRO A 28 -11.13 1.42 4.74
CA PRO A 28 -10.28 2.62 4.63
C PRO A 28 -9.46 2.88 5.91
N THR A 29 -9.76 2.19 7.01
CA THR A 29 -9.21 2.47 8.35
C THR A 29 -7.68 2.52 8.40
N PHE A 30 -6.98 1.70 7.60
CA PHE A 30 -5.52 1.72 7.54
C PHE A 30 -4.99 3.01 6.91
N LEU A 31 -5.69 3.51 5.89
CA LEU A 31 -5.36 4.77 5.21
C LEU A 31 -5.61 5.96 6.14
N ASP A 32 -6.69 5.92 6.92
CA ASP A 32 -7.00 6.97 7.89
C ASP A 32 -5.96 7.01 9.02
N ARG A 33 -5.60 5.85 9.55
CA ARG A 33 -4.60 5.72 10.63
C ARG A 33 -3.21 6.20 10.19
N ILE A 34 -2.78 5.89 8.97
CA ILE A 34 -1.46 6.33 8.48
C ILE A 34 -1.47 7.82 8.09
N SER A 35 -2.54 8.32 7.47
CA SER A 35 -2.66 9.73 7.05
C SER A 35 -2.73 10.68 8.24
N ASN A 36 -3.27 10.21 9.36
CA ASN A 36 -3.40 10.98 10.61
C ASN A 36 -2.38 10.58 11.68
N ALA A 37 -1.31 9.87 11.30
CA ALA A 37 -0.33 9.42 12.28
C ALA A 37 0.33 10.60 13.02
N LEU A 38 0.35 10.50 14.36
CA LEU A 38 0.95 11.49 15.27
C LEU A 38 2.27 11.00 15.88
N SER A 39 2.57 9.70 15.81
CA SER A 39 3.83 9.13 16.28
C SER A 39 4.36 8.04 15.34
N LYS A 40 5.66 7.78 15.42
CA LYS A 40 6.33 6.73 14.65
C LYS A 40 5.86 5.33 15.05
N GLU A 41 5.55 5.12 16.33
CA GLU A 41 5.04 3.85 16.85
C GLU A 41 3.69 3.52 16.23
N ALA A 42 2.82 4.54 16.05
CA ALA A 42 1.55 4.38 15.36
C ALA A 42 1.76 3.96 13.90
N VAL A 43 2.75 4.56 13.21
CA VAL A 43 3.10 4.18 11.83
C VAL A 43 3.59 2.74 11.75
N VAL A 44 4.58 2.37 12.57
CA VAL A 44 5.15 1.01 12.58
C VAL A 44 4.05 -0.03 12.83
N LYS A 45 3.13 0.24 13.77
CA LYS A 45 2.00 -0.65 14.05
C LYS A 45 1.08 -0.82 12.84
N VAL A 46 0.75 0.26 12.13
CA VAL A 46 -0.09 0.19 10.92
C VAL A 46 0.61 -0.57 9.79
N ILE A 47 1.90 -0.33 9.58
CA ILE A 47 2.70 -1.02 8.55
C ILE A 47 2.76 -2.51 8.85
N GLY A 48 3.12 -2.92 10.08
CA GLY A 48 3.19 -4.34 10.45
C GLY A 48 1.84 -5.05 10.35
N GLU A 49 0.75 -4.38 10.72
CA GLU A 49 -0.60 -4.92 10.53
C GLU A 49 -0.96 -5.08 9.05
N SER A 50 -0.58 -4.11 8.22
CA SER A 50 -0.78 -4.14 6.78
C SER A 50 0.02 -5.27 6.12
N GLU A 51 1.29 -5.47 6.49
CA GLU A 51 2.09 -6.59 5.99
C GLU A 51 1.48 -7.94 6.37
N ARG A 52 0.98 -8.08 7.59
CA ARG A 52 0.30 -9.31 8.04
C ARG A 52 -0.93 -9.61 7.17
N ILE A 53 -1.76 -8.61 6.91
CA ILE A 53 -2.97 -8.78 6.08
C ILE A 53 -2.59 -9.07 4.63
N LEU A 54 -1.61 -8.36 4.09
CA LEU A 54 -1.08 -8.61 2.75
C LEU A 54 -0.61 -10.07 2.63
N ASN A 55 0.14 -10.56 3.61
CA ASN A 55 0.65 -11.94 3.61
C ASN A 55 -0.49 -12.97 3.60
N VAL A 56 -1.59 -12.73 4.32
CA VAL A 56 -2.79 -13.58 4.24
C VAL A 56 -3.34 -13.60 2.82
N GLY A 57 -3.56 -12.43 2.22
CA GLY A 57 -4.09 -12.32 0.85
C GLY A 57 -3.18 -12.96 -0.20
N LEU A 58 -1.85 -12.81 -0.07
CA LEU A 58 -0.85 -13.46 -0.93
C LEU A 58 -0.90 -14.98 -0.78
N ASN A 59 -0.95 -15.50 0.45
CA ASN A 59 -0.98 -16.94 0.72
C ASN A 59 -2.26 -17.60 0.19
N ASN A 60 -3.38 -16.89 0.28
CA ASN A 60 -4.66 -17.34 -0.24
C ASN A 60 -4.79 -17.17 -1.76
N LYS A 61 -3.79 -16.57 -2.42
CA LYS A 61 -3.81 -16.20 -3.86
C LYS A 61 -4.93 -15.23 -4.22
N GLU A 62 -5.42 -14.49 -3.24
CA GLU A 62 -6.41 -13.41 -3.40
C GLU A 62 -5.73 -12.10 -3.78
N ILE A 63 -4.46 -11.93 -3.39
CA ILE A 63 -3.58 -10.88 -3.89
C ILE A 63 -2.48 -11.55 -4.71
N ASN A 64 -2.20 -11.05 -5.92
CA ASN A 64 -1.13 -11.57 -6.78
C ASN A 64 -0.25 -10.44 -7.30
N LYS A 65 1.06 -10.68 -7.33
CA LYS A 65 2.06 -9.83 -7.99
C LYS A 65 2.16 -10.26 -9.44
N LEU A 66 1.93 -9.33 -10.37
CA LEU A 66 2.06 -9.55 -11.81
C LEU A 66 3.30 -8.78 -12.30
N PRO A 67 4.47 -9.43 -12.39
CA PRO A 67 5.69 -8.78 -12.86
C PRO A 67 5.62 -8.49 -14.37
N GLY A 68 6.34 -7.47 -14.82
CA GLY A 68 6.43 -7.11 -16.23
C GLY A 68 6.98 -5.69 -16.40
N GLU A 69 6.99 -5.17 -17.63
CA GLU A 69 7.41 -3.78 -17.90
C GLU A 69 6.56 -2.75 -17.14
N LYS A 70 5.29 -3.09 -16.90
CA LYS A 70 4.36 -2.33 -16.07
C LYS A 70 3.84 -3.27 -14.98
N PRO A 71 4.51 -3.38 -13.83
CA PRO A 71 4.11 -4.30 -12.78
C PRO A 71 2.71 -3.94 -12.27
N GLN A 72 1.98 -4.96 -11.84
CA GLN A 72 0.63 -4.81 -11.32
C GLN A 72 0.43 -5.68 -10.07
N ILE A 73 -0.54 -5.27 -9.25
CA ILE A 73 -1.03 -6.03 -8.11
C ILE A 73 -2.51 -6.31 -8.39
N SER A 74 -2.87 -7.59 -8.54
CA SER A 74 -4.27 -7.99 -8.69
C SER A 74 -4.85 -8.38 -7.33
N ILE A 75 -6.07 -7.94 -7.05
CA ILE A 75 -6.74 -8.16 -5.77
C ILE A 75 -8.14 -8.67 -6.06
N LYS A 76 -8.45 -9.87 -5.59
CA LYS A 76 -9.80 -10.44 -5.63
C LYS A 76 -10.63 -9.86 -4.48
N VAL A 77 -11.81 -9.33 -4.78
CA VAL A 77 -12.81 -8.89 -3.80
C VAL A 77 -14.11 -9.65 -4.04
N SER A 78 -14.73 -10.14 -2.97
CA SER A 78 -15.74 -11.22 -3.04
C SER A 78 -17.18 -10.79 -2.74
N LYS A 79 -17.45 -9.52 -2.42
CA LYS A 79 -18.79 -9.17 -1.89
C LYS A 79 -19.95 -9.29 -2.87
N ASP A 80 -19.74 -9.19 -4.19
CA ASP A 80 -20.85 -9.19 -5.18
C ASP A 80 -20.46 -9.87 -6.51
N GLY A 81 -19.81 -11.04 -6.42
CA GLY A 81 -19.14 -11.71 -7.54
C GLY A 81 -17.63 -11.43 -7.53
N GLU A 82 -16.82 -12.38 -8.01
CA GLU A 82 -15.35 -12.20 -8.07
C GLU A 82 -15.02 -10.98 -8.95
N LYS A 83 -14.80 -9.83 -8.32
CA LYS A 83 -14.23 -8.66 -8.99
C LYS A 83 -12.73 -8.66 -8.73
N THR A 84 -11.97 -8.44 -9.80
CA THR A 84 -10.52 -8.25 -9.68
C THR A 84 -10.22 -6.77 -9.81
N VAL A 85 -9.63 -6.20 -8.76
CA VAL A 85 -9.11 -4.83 -8.74
C VAL A 85 -7.63 -4.85 -9.09
N ILE A 86 -7.19 -3.90 -9.92
CA ILE A 86 -5.79 -3.79 -10.35
C ILE A 86 -5.18 -2.49 -9.83
N ILE A 87 -4.07 -2.60 -9.11
CA ILE A 87 -3.17 -1.48 -8.79
C ILE A 87 -1.94 -1.58 -9.71
N TYR A 88 -1.47 -0.44 -10.23
CA TYR A 88 -0.25 -0.38 -11.03
C TYR A 88 0.96 -0.04 -10.16
N GLY A 89 2.01 -0.84 -10.29
CA GLY A 89 3.25 -0.75 -9.53
C GLY A 89 3.54 -2.01 -8.73
N ASP A 90 4.63 -1.94 -7.95
CA ASP A 90 5.08 -3.05 -7.11
C ASP A 90 4.64 -2.90 -5.65
N LEU A 91 4.60 -4.04 -4.97
CA LEU A 91 4.61 -4.11 -3.51
C LEU A 91 6.02 -3.82 -2.97
N PRO A 92 6.15 -3.31 -1.74
CA PRO A 92 7.45 -3.07 -1.14
C PRO A 92 8.16 -4.40 -0.86
N THR A 93 9.48 -4.40 -0.96
CA THR A 93 10.36 -5.44 -0.43
C THR A 93 10.62 -5.19 1.07
N PRO A 94 11.14 -6.16 1.82
CA PRO A 94 11.51 -5.95 3.23
C PRO A 94 12.45 -4.75 3.42
N TYR A 95 13.40 -4.56 2.49
CA TYR A 95 14.30 -3.40 2.50
C TYR A 95 13.57 -2.08 2.28
N ASP A 96 12.59 -2.03 1.36
CA ASP A 96 11.77 -0.82 1.15
C ASP A 96 10.99 -0.47 2.43
N VAL A 97 10.47 -1.47 3.16
CA VAL A 97 9.74 -1.27 4.43
C VAL A 97 10.67 -0.77 5.53
N GLU A 98 11.82 -1.40 5.72
CA GLU A 98 12.82 -0.99 6.70
C GLU A 98 13.28 0.45 6.47
N GLN A 99 13.62 0.78 5.22
CA GLN A 99 14.03 2.12 4.83
C GLN A 99 12.92 3.14 5.10
N PHE A 100 11.68 2.81 4.75
CA PHE A 100 10.54 3.69 5.01
C PHE A 100 10.34 3.97 6.50
N ILE A 101 10.46 2.94 7.34
CA ILE A 101 10.34 3.11 8.81
C ILE A 101 11.42 4.06 9.30
N HIS A 102 12.69 3.84 8.92
CA HIS A 102 13.80 4.71 9.27
C HIS A 102 13.58 6.16 8.81
N ASP A 103 13.07 6.36 7.59
CA ASP A 103 12.79 7.69 7.05
C ASP A 103 11.66 8.38 7.81
N VAL A 104 10.63 7.64 8.22
CA VAL A 104 9.52 8.14 9.05
C VAL A 104 9.98 8.54 10.45
N GLU A 105 10.97 7.86 11.04
CA GLU A 105 11.54 8.28 12.33
C GLU A 105 12.12 9.70 12.27
N ASN A 106 12.69 10.06 11.12
CA ASN A 106 13.25 11.39 10.87
C ASN A 106 12.18 12.39 10.43
N ASN A 107 11.13 11.94 9.74
CA ASN A 107 10.06 12.79 9.25
C ASN A 107 8.71 12.05 9.12
N ILE A 108 7.84 12.24 10.11
CA ILE A 108 6.51 11.62 10.13
C ILE A 108 5.59 12.05 8.97
N TYR A 109 5.84 13.20 8.32
CA TYR A 109 5.05 13.62 7.17
C TYR A 109 5.19 12.66 5.98
N LEU A 110 6.26 11.85 5.92
CA LEU A 110 6.41 10.81 4.89
C LEU A 110 5.33 9.72 5.03
N ALA A 111 4.94 9.38 6.26
CA ALA A 111 3.82 8.47 6.51
C ALA A 111 2.50 9.04 6.00
N ARG A 112 2.25 10.33 6.26
CA ARG A 112 1.06 11.04 5.79
C ARG A 112 1.02 11.13 4.26
N LYS A 113 2.18 11.39 3.63
CA LYS A 113 2.34 11.36 2.17
C LYS A 113 2.02 9.98 1.60
N ALA A 114 2.52 8.90 2.20
CA ALA A 114 2.20 7.54 1.79
C ALA A 114 0.70 7.25 1.90
N GLY A 115 0.05 7.68 2.97
CA GLY A 115 -1.41 7.57 3.16
C GLY A 115 -2.22 8.29 2.08
N ALA A 116 -1.88 9.55 1.80
CA ALA A 116 -2.53 10.32 0.75
C ALA A 116 -2.36 9.68 -0.63
N LEU A 117 -1.16 9.19 -0.94
CA LEU A 117 -0.90 8.47 -2.19
C LEU A 117 -1.68 7.15 -2.26
N ALA A 118 -1.76 6.41 -1.16
CA ALA A 118 -2.52 5.17 -1.09
C ALA A 118 -4.02 5.41 -1.34
N MET A 119 -4.58 6.47 -0.76
CA MET A 119 -5.97 6.87 -1.00
C MET A 119 -6.23 7.23 -2.47
N ALA A 120 -5.32 8.00 -3.08
CA ALA A 120 -5.40 8.29 -4.51
C ALA A 120 -5.31 7.00 -5.36
N THR A 121 -4.45 6.06 -4.99
CA THR A 121 -4.33 4.76 -5.65
C THR A 121 -5.62 3.93 -5.54
N VAL A 122 -6.23 3.86 -4.36
CA VAL A 122 -7.52 3.17 -4.16
C VAL A 122 -8.61 3.78 -5.04
N ASN A 123 -8.77 5.10 -5.01
CA ASN A 123 -9.79 5.78 -5.81
C ASN A 123 -9.60 5.52 -7.31
N ASN A 124 -8.37 5.61 -7.80
CA ASN A 124 -8.06 5.32 -9.21
C ASN A 124 -8.32 3.87 -9.58
N ALA A 125 -8.05 2.92 -8.68
CA ALA A 125 -8.27 1.50 -8.93
C ALA A 125 -9.76 1.15 -8.95
N LEU A 126 -10.55 1.69 -8.01
CA LEU A 126 -11.98 1.41 -7.90
C LEU A 126 -12.80 2.07 -9.02
N VAL A 127 -12.46 3.29 -9.44
CA VAL A 127 -13.11 3.95 -10.59
C VAL A 127 -13.02 3.10 -11.85
N ARG A 128 -11.90 2.40 -12.07
CA ARG A 128 -11.69 1.54 -13.25
C ARG A 128 -12.48 0.24 -13.23
N VAL A 129 -12.91 -0.22 -12.05
CA VAL A 129 -13.72 -1.44 -11.89
C VAL A 129 -15.21 -1.16 -12.11
N GLY A 130 -15.62 0.11 -12.02
CA GLY A 130 -16.98 0.57 -12.32
C GLY A 130 -17.21 0.98 -13.78
N GLN A 131 -16.20 0.83 -14.65
CA GLN A 131 -16.30 0.97 -16.12
C GLN A 131 -16.41 -0.41 -16.75
#